data_AF-A0A918DM99-F1
#
_entry.id   AF-A0A918DM99-F1
#
_cell.length_a   1.000
_cell.length_b   1.000
_cell.length_c   1.000
_cell.angle_alpha   90.00
_cell.angle_beta   90.00
_cell.angle_gamma   90.00
#
_symmetry.space_group_name_H-M   'P 1'
#
loop_
_entity.id
_entity.type
_entity.pdbx_description
1 polymer ?
#
loop_
_entity_poly.entity_id
_entity_poly.type
_entity_poly.pdbx_seq_one_letter_code
_entity_poly.pdbx_strand_id
1 'polypeptide(L)' 'MPGKSLPAQLRQVLENHVEQSDLVYDEELKGIFERLNSLNDQVERLKANIHQKRLRQEDNP' A
#
# COMPACT_ATOMS: atom_id res chain seq x y z
N MET A 1 5.33 13.93 -7.07
CA MET A 1 4.39 12.82 -6.84
C MET A 1 5.11 11.80 -5.99
N PRO A 2 4.81 11.62 -4.69
CA PRO A 2 5.35 10.46 -3.98
C PRO A 2 4.89 9.23 -4.76
N GLY A 3 5.84 8.46 -5.28
CA GLY A 3 5.52 7.24 -6.02
C GLY A 3 4.59 6.35 -5.19
N LYS A 4 3.67 5.65 -5.86
CA LYS A 4 2.77 4.68 -5.19
C LYS A 4 3.60 3.82 -4.24
N SER A 5 3.06 3.54 -3.06
CA SER A 5 3.70 2.62 -2.12
C SER A 5 3.87 1.26 -2.81
N LEU A 6 4.94 0.53 -2.47
CA LEU A 6 5.15 -0.82 -2.99
C LEU A 6 3.90 -1.72 -2.78
N PRO A 7 3.19 -1.67 -1.62
CA PRO A 7 1.92 -2.37 -1.44
C PRO A 7 0.81 -1.94 -2.41
N ALA A 8 0.65 -0.64 -2.66
CA ALA A 8 -0.35 -0.14 -3.61
C ALA A 8 -0.04 -0.59 -5.05
N GLN A 9 1.25 -0.67 -5.38
CA GLN A 9 1.70 -1.14 -6.69
C GLN A 9 1.51 -2.64 -6.85
N LEU A 10 1.80 -3.42 -5.81
CA LEU A 10 1.46 -4.85 -5.72
C LEU A 10 -0.04 -5.09 -5.88
N ARG A 11 -0.89 -4.29 -5.22
CA ARG A 11 -2.35 -4.40 -5.35
C ARG A 11 -2.82 -4.21 -6.78
N GLN A 12 -2.31 -3.18 -7.46
CA GLN A 12 -2.69 -2.90 -8.84
C GLN A 12 -2.21 -3.99 -9.82
N VAL A 13 -1.02 -4.55 -9.62
CA VAL A 13 -0.54 -5.68 -10.42
C VAL A 13 -1.42 -6.91 -10.20
N LEU A 14 -1.84 -7.15 -8.95
CA LEU A 14 -2.74 -8.26 -8.62
C LEU A 14 -4.13 -8.07 -9.26
N GLU A 15 -4.72 -6.87 -9.17
CA GLU A 15 -6.00 -6.51 -9.84
C GLU A 15 -5.92 -6.82 -11.34
N ASN A 16 -4.88 -6.34 -12.03
CA ASN A 16 -4.69 -6.60 -13.45
C ASN A 16 -4.52 -8.10 -13.77
N HIS A 17 -3.83 -8.85 -12.91
CA HIS A 17 -3.62 -10.28 -13.14
C HIS A 17 -4.92 -11.07 -12.95
N VAL A 18 -5.76 -10.67 -11.99
CA VAL A 18 -7.08 -11.26 -11.77
C VAL A 18 -8.02 -10.95 -12.93
N GLU A 19 -8.04 -9.71 -13.44
CA GLU A 19 -8.86 -9.36 -14.61
C GLU A 19 -8.47 -10.14 -15.87
N GLN A 20 -7.19 -10.48 -16.01
CA GLN A 20 -6.65 -11.24 -17.15
C GLN A 20 -6.78 -12.76 -16.96
N SER A 21 -6.98 -13.22 -15.73
CA SER A 21 -7.16 -14.62 -15.41
C SER A 21 -8.65 -14.91 -15.32
N ASP A 22 -9.12 -16.07 -15.75
CA ASP A 22 -10.51 -16.50 -15.53
C ASP A 22 -10.77 -16.89 -14.05
N LEU A 23 -9.99 -16.30 -13.14
CA LEU A 23 -10.08 -16.46 -11.69
C LEU A 23 -11.31 -15.70 -11.23
N VAL A 24 -12.44 -16.40 -11.16
CA VAL A 24 -13.65 -15.95 -10.47
C VAL A 24 -13.27 -15.51 -9.06
N TYR A 25 -13.86 -14.40 -8.60
CA TYR A 25 -13.71 -13.84 -7.25
C TYR A 25 -13.69 -14.95 -6.17
N ASP A 26 -12.47 -15.34 -5.81
CA ASP A 26 -12.18 -16.37 -4.81
C ASP A 26 -12.10 -15.71 -3.43
N GLU A 27 -12.62 -16.38 -2.39
CA GLU A 27 -12.53 -15.88 -1.00
C GLU A 27 -11.07 -15.71 -0.56
N GLU A 28 -10.16 -16.56 -1.02
CA GLU A 28 -8.72 -16.45 -0.74
C GLU A 28 -8.15 -15.17 -1.37
N LEU A 29 -8.54 -14.88 -2.61
CA LEU A 29 -8.10 -13.68 -3.32
C LEU A 29 -8.60 -12.39 -2.63
N LYS A 30 -9.85 -12.40 -2.17
CA LYS A 30 -10.39 -11.30 -1.36
C LYS A 30 -9.56 -11.09 -0.09
N GLY A 31 -9.20 -12.17 0.60
CA GLY A 31 -8.33 -12.13 1.77
C GLY A 31 -6.93 -11.54 1.47
N ILE A 32 -6.37 -11.83 0.30
CA ILE A 32 -5.09 -11.23 -0.14
C ILE A 32 -5.25 -9.72 -0.33
N PHE A 33 -6.33 -9.26 -0.98
CA PHE A 33 -6.59 -7.83 -1.16
C PHE A 33 -6.76 -7.08 0.16
N GLU A 34 -7.49 -7.66 1.12
CA GLU A 34 -7.66 -7.08 2.45
C GLU A 34 -6.32 -6.93 3.18
N ARG A 35 -5.45 -7.94 3.11
CA ARG A 35 -4.10 -7.88 3.69
C ARG A 35 -3.21 -6.83 3.01
N LEU A 36 -3.27 -6.74 1.68
CA LEU A 36 -2.52 -5.71 0.93
C LEU A 36 -2.98 -4.30 1.29
N ASN A 37 -4.28 -4.07 1.45
CA ASN A 37 -4.82 -2.78 1.90
C ASN A 37 -4.35 -2.45 3.32
N SER A 38 -4.45 -3.40 4.25
CA SER A 38 -3.97 -3.21 5.63
C SER A 38 -2.47 -2.88 5.68
N LEU A 39 -1.66 -3.56 4.88
CA LEU A 39 -0.23 -3.29 4.77
C LEU A 39 0.04 -1.90 4.19
N ASN A 40 -0.71 -1.49 3.16
CA ASN A 40 -0.60 -0.16 2.59
C ASN A 40 -0.86 0.94 3.64
N ASP A 41 -1.93 0.79 4.43
CA ASP A 41 -2.28 1.77 5.46
C ASP A 41 -1.21 1.88 6.54
N GLN A 42 -0.60 0.75 6.94
CA GLN A 42 0.52 0.75 7.89
C GLN A 42 1.75 1.47 7.33
N VAL A 43 2.08 1.22 6.05
CA VAL A 43 3.21 1.89 5.38
C VAL A 43 2.98 3.39 5.26
N GLU A 44 1.78 3.83 4.89
CA GLU A 44 1.48 5.26 4.79
C GLU A 44 1.52 5.95 6.17
N ARG A 45 1.03 5.30 7.23
CA ARG A 45 1.19 5.79 8.62
C ARG A 45 2.66 5.92 9.00
N LEU A 46 3.49 4.93 8.67
CA LEU A 46 4.92 4.97 8.97
C LEU A 46 5.63 6.10 8.21
N LYS A 47 5.33 6.26 6.91
CA LYS A 47 5.85 7.37 6.10
C LYS A 47 5.47 8.72 6.69
N ALA A 48 4.20 8.90 7.09
CA ALA A 48 3.73 10.13 7.72
C ALA A 48 4.50 10.44 9.01
N ASN A 49 4.71 9.43 9.86
CA ASN A 49 5.49 9.57 11.10
C ASN A 49 6.96 9.94 10.82
N ILE A 50 7.58 9.32 9.82
CA ILE A 50 8.96 9.64 9.41
C ILE A 50 9.03 11.07 8.88
N HIS A 51 8.09 11.49 8.04
CA HIS A 51 8.03 12.83 7.51
C HIS A 51 7.86 13.88 8.61
N GLN A 52 6.94 13.65 9.56
CA GLN A 52 6.76 14.54 10.72
C GLN A 52 8.02 14.64 11.59
N LYS A 53 8.73 13.53 11.81
CA LYS A 53 10.01 13.55 12.55
C LYS A 53 11.07 14.40 11.85
N ARG A 54 11.16 14.32 10.52
CA ARG A 54 12.10 15.14 9.73
C ARG A 54 11.78 16.63 9.85
N LEU A 55 10.51 17.01 9.68
CA LEU A 55 10.08 18.41 9.84
C LEU A 55 10.41 18.96 11.23
N ARG A 56 10.17 18.19 12.29
CA ARG A 56 10.53 18.61 13.66
C ARG A 56 12.03 18.75 13.90
N GLN A 57 12.86 18.00 13.18
CA GLN A 57 14.32 18.12 13.25
C GLN A 57 14.83 19.33 12.47
N GLU A 58 14.14 19.72 11.39
CA GLU A 58 14.46 20.91 10.59
C GLU A 58 14.00 22.21 11.30
N ASP A 59 12.91 22.17 12.07
CA ASP A 59 12.37 23.32 12.82
C ASP A 59 13.09 23.61 14.16
N ASN A 60 14.03 22.76 14.60
CA ASN A 60 14.78 22.95 15.84
C ASN A 60 16.28 23.19 15.54
N PRO A 61 16.70 24.46 15.35
CA PRO A 61 18.08 24.83 15.01
C PRO A 61 19.09 24.57 16.12
#